data_AF-G2DYP0-F1
#
_entry.id   AF-G2DYP0-F1
#
_cell.length_a   1.000
_cell.length_b   1.000
_cell.length_c   1.000
_cell.angle_alpha   90.00
_cell.angle_beta   90.00
_cell.angle_gamma   90.00
#
_symmetry.space_group_name_H-M   'P 1'
#
loop_
_entity.id
_entity.type
_entity.pdbx_description
1 polymer ?
#
loop_
_entity_poly.entity_id
_entity_poly.type
_entity_poly.pdbx_seq_one_letter_code
_entity_poly.pdbx_strand_id
1 'polypeptide(L)'
;MIANTCALHMHTEKDLRSVAEVIADQAGKAPPLLAWADPDPLHVDLVNRTGRHGDFVPLAQGVPSWPADLPLVEARLFWPRAVLHVVACEKGGCVWTCIKEVTADDDTLPAMRSEIPVHTRRDLARFGLSAHEVVEGLRAIEYRERGRLVAWRLTIGVA
;
A
#
# COMPACT_ATOMS: atom_id res chain seq x y z
N MET A 1 -23.28 -14.86 1.45
CA MET A 1 -21.98 -14.41 0.92
C MET A 1 -21.26 -15.61 0.36
N ILE A 2 -20.96 -15.63 -0.93
CA ILE A 2 -20.05 -16.63 -1.49
C ILE A 2 -18.67 -16.29 -0.95
N ALA A 3 -18.08 -17.19 -0.16
CA ALA A 3 -16.70 -17.01 0.29
C ALA A 3 -15.81 -17.18 -0.93
N ASN A 4 -15.34 -16.06 -1.52
CA ASN A 4 -14.35 -16.10 -2.58
C ASN A 4 -13.01 -16.48 -1.94
N THR A 5 -12.63 -17.74 -2.04
CA THR A 5 -11.30 -18.19 -1.64
C THR A 5 -10.29 -17.87 -2.73
N CYS A 6 -9.05 -17.57 -2.33
CA CYS A 6 -7.92 -17.40 -3.23
C CYS A 6 -6.64 -18.00 -2.63
N ALA A 7 -5.64 -18.20 -3.46
CA ALA A 7 -4.29 -18.56 -3.04
C ALA A 7 -3.37 -17.35 -3.11
N LEU A 8 -2.53 -17.18 -2.09
CA LEU A 8 -1.57 -16.09 -2.00
C LEU A 8 -0.15 -16.64 -2.03
N HIS A 9 0.69 -16.06 -2.88
CA HIS A 9 2.14 -16.18 -2.74
C HIS A 9 2.65 -14.94 -2.00
N MET A 10 3.40 -15.16 -0.94
CA MET A 10 3.96 -14.10 -0.10
C MET A 10 5.48 -14.24 -0.05
N HIS A 11 6.17 -13.19 -0.47
CA HIS A 11 7.62 -13.16 -0.51
C HIS A 11 8.14 -11.96 0.28
N THR A 12 9.08 -12.18 1.20
CA THR A 12 9.62 -11.12 2.06
C THR A 12 11.13 -11.09 1.98
N GLU A 13 11.70 -9.90 1.79
CA GLU A 13 13.14 -9.69 1.78
C GLU A 13 13.53 -8.44 2.58
N LYS A 14 14.83 -8.33 2.84
CA LYS A 14 15.48 -7.12 3.35
C LYS A 14 16.29 -6.48 2.23
N ASP A 15 16.30 -5.17 2.21
CA ASP A 15 17.08 -4.38 1.27
C ASP A 15 17.86 -3.31 2.04
N LEU A 16 19.07 -2.99 1.57
CA LEU A 16 19.89 -1.93 2.14
C LEU A 16 19.45 -0.54 1.64
N ARG A 17 18.73 -0.50 0.52
CA ARG A 17 18.14 0.72 -0.05
C ARG A 17 17.01 1.24 0.84
N SER A 18 16.77 2.55 0.74
CA SER A 18 15.64 3.21 1.38
C SER A 18 14.28 2.77 0.80
N VAL A 19 13.21 3.08 1.51
CA VAL A 19 11.83 2.84 1.05
C VAL A 19 11.59 3.52 -0.31
N ALA A 20 11.99 4.78 -0.46
CA ALA A 20 11.79 5.55 -1.68
C ALA A 20 12.50 4.91 -2.89
N GLU A 21 13.74 4.45 -2.72
CA GLU A 21 14.51 3.79 -3.77
C GLU A 21 13.87 2.47 -4.22
N VAL A 22 13.43 1.64 -3.27
CA VAL A 22 12.75 0.37 -3.59
C VAL A 22 11.43 0.63 -4.31
N ILE A 23 10.65 1.60 -3.86
CA ILE A 23 9.38 1.96 -4.50
C ILE A 23 9.61 2.47 -5.93
N ALA A 24 10.57 3.37 -6.13
CA ALA A 24 10.88 3.91 -7.45
C ALA A 24 11.32 2.82 -8.44
N ASP A 25 12.20 1.91 -8.01
CA ASP A 25 12.65 0.76 -8.80
C ASP A 25 11.47 -0.16 -9.19
N GLN A 26 10.59 -0.47 -8.24
CA GLN A 26 9.46 -1.38 -8.49
C GLN A 26 8.37 -0.72 -9.34
N ALA A 27 8.08 0.56 -9.13
CA ALA A 27 7.15 1.32 -9.95
C ALA A 27 7.66 1.49 -11.40
N GLY A 28 8.99 1.59 -11.59
CA GLY A 28 9.63 1.63 -12.90
C GLY A 28 9.55 0.32 -13.69
N LYS A 29 9.47 -0.82 -13.00
CA LYS A 29 9.31 -2.15 -13.64
C LYS A 29 7.88 -2.38 -14.14
N ALA A 30 6.89 -1.98 -13.35
CA ALA A 30 5.48 -2.10 -13.70
C ALA A 30 4.67 -0.99 -13.02
N PRO A 31 4.02 -0.10 -13.79
CA PRO A 31 3.21 0.97 -13.22
C PRO A 31 2.10 0.42 -12.31
N PRO A 32 1.99 0.88 -11.05
CA PRO A 32 0.94 0.46 -10.15
C PRO A 32 -0.38 1.15 -10.50
N LEU A 33 -1.50 0.61 -10.04
CA LEU A 33 -2.80 1.29 -10.09
C LEU A 33 -2.85 2.44 -9.08
N LEU A 34 -2.37 2.16 -7.87
CA LEU A 34 -2.33 3.09 -6.76
C LEU A 34 -0.99 2.94 -6.05
N ALA A 35 -0.51 4.03 -5.49
CA ALA A 35 0.63 4.07 -4.59
C ALA A 35 0.22 4.79 -3.30
N TRP A 36 0.61 4.27 -2.15
CA TRP A 36 0.42 4.91 -0.86
C TRP A 36 1.74 5.03 -0.12
N ALA A 37 1.98 6.12 0.59
CA ALA A 37 3.13 6.24 1.48
C ALA A 37 2.85 7.05 2.73
N ASP A 38 3.67 6.80 3.74
CA ASP A 38 3.76 7.52 4.99
C ASP A 38 5.18 8.09 5.13
N PRO A 39 5.34 9.43 5.19
CA PRO A 39 6.63 10.06 5.35
C PRO A 39 7.11 10.00 6.80
N ASP A 40 8.41 10.19 7.03
CA ASP A 40 8.95 10.33 8.37
C ASP A 40 8.34 11.56 9.08
N PRO A 41 7.63 11.39 10.20
CA PRO A 41 6.95 12.48 10.90
C PRO A 41 7.92 13.56 11.40
N LEU A 42 9.20 13.26 11.59
CA LEU A 42 10.21 14.24 12.01
C LEU A 42 10.64 15.18 10.86
N HIS A 43 10.37 14.80 9.62
CA HIS A 43 10.71 15.56 8.40
C HIS A 43 9.49 16.28 7.80
N VAL A 44 8.30 16.12 8.40
CA VAL A 44 7.09 16.85 8.02
C VAL A 44 7.00 18.12 8.86
N ASP A 45 7.14 19.27 8.19
CA ASP A 45 7.41 20.61 8.74
C ASP A 45 6.74 20.97 10.10
N LEU A 46 7.56 21.58 10.97
CA LEU A 46 7.33 22.04 12.35
C LEU A 46 6.43 23.29 12.45
N VAL A 47 5.99 23.88 11.33
CA VAL A 47 5.15 25.09 11.31
C VAL A 47 3.66 24.74 11.48
N ASN A 48 3.30 24.25 12.67
CA ASN A 48 1.96 24.32 13.27
C ASN A 48 0.75 23.90 12.39
N ARG A 49 0.94 22.99 11.43
CA ARG A 49 -0.15 22.25 10.79
C ARG A 49 0.11 20.78 11.04
N THR A 50 -0.87 20.10 11.60
CA THR A 50 -0.82 18.66 11.91
C THR A 50 -0.29 17.85 10.72
N GLY A 51 1.01 17.51 10.75
CA GLY A 51 1.61 16.37 10.05
C GLY A 51 1.39 16.26 8.55
N ARG A 52 1.36 17.37 7.79
CA ARG A 52 1.34 17.31 6.33
C ARG A 52 2.30 18.31 5.70
N HIS A 53 3.25 17.81 4.92
CA HIS A 53 3.96 18.62 3.94
C HIS A 53 2.89 19.04 2.92
N GLY A 54 2.72 20.33 2.66
CA GLY A 54 1.56 20.84 1.90
C GLY A 54 1.36 20.19 0.54
N ASP A 55 2.46 19.71 -0.05
CA ASP A 55 2.51 19.08 -1.37
C ASP A 55 2.56 17.55 -1.34
N PHE A 56 2.55 16.92 -0.16
CA PHE A 56 2.60 15.47 -0.06
C PHE A 56 1.19 14.87 -0.14
N VAL A 57 0.93 14.14 -1.21
CA VAL A 57 -0.32 13.39 -1.44
C VAL A 57 -0.06 11.92 -1.07
N PRO A 58 -0.57 11.42 0.08
CA PRO A 58 -0.20 10.10 0.57
C PRO A 58 -0.68 8.96 -0.32
N LEU A 59 -1.90 9.03 -0.87
CA LEU A 59 -2.42 8.06 -1.85
C LEU A 59 -2.49 8.70 -3.25
N ALA A 60 -1.71 8.18 -4.18
CA ALA A 60 -1.68 8.60 -5.58
C ALA A 60 -2.20 7.48 -6.50
N GLN A 61 -2.78 7.87 -7.64
CA GLN A 61 -3.00 6.95 -8.76
C GLN A 61 -1.75 6.86 -9.61
N GLY A 62 -1.39 5.65 -10.05
CA GLY A 62 -0.20 5.46 -10.88
C GLY A 62 1.12 5.54 -10.10
N VAL A 63 2.19 5.85 -10.84
CA VAL A 63 3.53 6.03 -10.29
C VAL A 63 3.55 7.30 -9.43
N PRO A 64 3.97 7.22 -8.15
CA PRO A 64 3.96 8.37 -7.27
C PRO A 64 5.06 9.37 -7.65
N SER A 65 4.76 10.67 -7.51
CA SER A 65 5.71 11.77 -7.64
C SER A 65 5.97 12.44 -6.28
N TRP A 66 6.32 11.65 -5.26
CA TRP A 66 6.63 12.19 -3.94
C TRP A 66 7.98 12.93 -3.93
N PRO A 67 8.15 13.96 -3.08
CA PRO A 67 9.41 14.68 -2.97
C PRO A 67 10.57 13.73 -2.62
N ALA A 68 11.66 13.81 -3.37
CA ALA A 68 12.82 12.92 -3.21
C ALA A 68 13.60 13.17 -1.91
N ASP A 69 13.46 14.37 -1.35
CA ASP A 69 14.07 14.83 -0.10
C ASP A 69 13.24 14.50 1.15
N LEU A 70 12.04 13.93 0.99
CA LEU A 70 11.19 13.51 2.10
C LEU A 70 11.38 12.02 2.39
N PRO A 71 12.03 11.63 3.50
CA PRO A 71 12.21 10.22 3.85
C PRO A 71 10.86 9.54 4.06
N LEU A 72 10.70 8.33 3.54
CA LEU A 72 9.50 7.51 3.72
C LEU A 72 9.74 6.42 4.76
N VAL A 73 8.81 6.25 5.70
CA VAL A 73 8.85 5.19 6.72
C VAL A 73 8.06 3.96 6.29
N GLU A 74 7.00 4.15 5.51
CA GLU A 74 6.20 3.07 4.93
C GLU A 74 5.74 3.47 3.53
N ALA A 75 5.71 2.51 2.61
CA ALA A 75 5.10 2.71 1.31
C ALA A 75 4.51 1.42 0.75
N ARG A 76 3.52 1.56 -0.12
CA ARG A 76 2.81 0.47 -0.76
C ARG A 76 2.55 0.77 -2.21
N LEU A 77 2.75 -0.24 -3.06
CA LEU A 77 2.32 -0.23 -4.46
C LEU A 77 1.23 -1.27 -4.66
N PHE A 78 0.16 -0.88 -5.33
CA PHE A 78 -1.00 -1.74 -5.55
C PHE A 78 -1.20 -2.01 -7.04
N TRP A 79 -1.29 -3.28 -7.40
CA TRP A 79 -1.61 -3.78 -8.75
C TRP A 79 -2.92 -4.58 -8.72
N PRO A 80 -3.51 -4.92 -9.88
CA PRO A 80 -4.81 -5.60 -9.93
C PRO A 80 -4.89 -6.90 -9.12
N ARG A 81 -3.77 -7.59 -8.91
CA ARG A 81 -3.68 -8.88 -8.19
C ARG A 81 -2.48 -8.96 -7.25
N ALA A 82 -1.85 -7.83 -6.93
CA ALA A 82 -0.65 -7.82 -6.12
C ALA A 82 -0.54 -6.54 -5.27
N VAL A 83 0.19 -6.63 -4.18
CA VAL A 83 0.64 -5.48 -3.40
C VAL A 83 2.10 -5.68 -3.00
N LEU A 84 2.87 -4.61 -3.10
CA LEU A 84 4.17 -4.51 -2.45
C LEU A 84 3.99 -3.61 -1.23
N HIS A 85 4.51 -4.04 -0.08
CA HIS A 85 4.54 -3.27 1.15
C HIS A 85 5.99 -3.16 1.60
N VAL A 86 6.48 -1.94 1.81
CA VAL A 86 7.87 -1.61 2.12
C VAL A 86 7.88 -0.78 3.40
N VAL A 87 8.70 -1.16 4.38
CA VAL A 87 8.82 -0.49 5.68
C VAL A 87 10.29 -0.21 5.97
N ALA A 88 10.60 1.01 6.40
CA ALA A 88 11.94 1.40 6.80
C ALA A 88 12.39 0.65 8.07
N CYS A 89 13.68 0.33 8.15
CA CYS A 89 14.28 -0.24 9.34
C CYS A 89 14.96 0.84 10.20
N GLU A 90 14.93 0.70 11.53
CA GLU A 90 15.57 1.64 12.46
C GLU A 90 17.08 1.84 12.21
N LYS A 91 17.76 0.80 11.71
CA LYS A 91 19.21 0.82 11.42
C LYS A 91 19.54 1.23 9.99
N GLY A 92 18.56 1.72 9.23
CA GLY A 92 18.68 1.98 7.80
C GLY A 92 18.27 0.77 6.93
N GLY A 93 18.03 1.04 5.64
CA GLY A 93 17.45 0.09 4.70
C GLY A 93 15.95 -0.12 4.92
N CYS A 94 15.41 -1.20 4.36
CA CYS A 94 13.99 -1.56 4.50
C CYS A 94 13.76 -3.08 4.53
N VAL A 95 12.56 -3.46 4.96
CA VAL A 95 11.97 -4.79 4.74
C VAL A 95 10.82 -4.59 3.78
N TRP A 96 10.70 -5.46 2.79
CA TRP A 96 9.54 -5.45 1.92
C TRP A 96 8.91 -6.83 1.80
N THR A 97 7.59 -6.83 1.64
CA THR A 97 6.78 -8.00 1.40
C THR A 97 5.95 -7.79 0.15
N CYS A 98 6.08 -8.70 -0.81
CA CYS A 98 5.20 -8.77 -1.97
C CYS A 98 4.16 -9.88 -1.76
N ILE A 99 2.88 -9.52 -1.91
CA ILE A 99 1.76 -10.46 -1.85
C ILE A 99 1.11 -10.49 -3.23
N LYS A 100 0.91 -11.69 -3.79
CA LYS A 100 0.29 -11.89 -5.10
C LYS A 100 -0.83 -12.92 -5.01
N GLU A 101 -1.99 -12.61 -5.57
CA GLU A 101 -3.01 -13.62 -5.83
C GLU A 101 -2.54 -14.52 -6.99
N VAL A 102 -2.49 -15.83 -6.76
CA VAL A 102 -2.01 -16.83 -7.72
C VAL A 102 -2.99 -18.01 -7.83
N THR A 103 -2.72 -18.92 -8.76
CA THR A 103 -3.34 -20.26 -8.76
C THR A 103 -2.74 -21.06 -7.60
N ALA A 104 -3.54 -21.86 -6.90
CA ALA A 104 -3.06 -22.64 -5.76
C ALA A 104 -2.01 -23.68 -6.17
N ASP A 105 -0.94 -23.73 -5.39
CA ASP A 105 0.12 -24.76 -5.38
C ASP A 105 0.59 -25.04 -3.94
N ASP A 106 1.57 -25.92 -3.77
CA ASP A 106 2.06 -26.38 -2.45
C ASP A 106 2.67 -25.25 -1.58
N ASP A 107 3.16 -24.16 -2.19
CA ASP A 107 3.82 -23.04 -1.51
C ASP A 107 2.89 -21.83 -1.31
N THR A 108 1.59 -22.01 -1.54
CA THR A 108 0.60 -20.94 -1.40
C THR A 108 -0.15 -20.94 -0.07
N LEU A 109 -0.48 -19.74 0.39
CA LEU A 109 -1.35 -19.52 1.54
C LEU A 109 -2.81 -19.43 1.09
N PRO A 110 -3.69 -20.37 1.46
CA PRO A 110 -5.11 -20.24 1.20
C PRO A 110 -5.71 -19.12 2.06
N ALA A 111 -6.45 -18.20 1.43
CA ALA A 111 -7.08 -17.09 2.11
C ALA A 111 -8.52 -16.87 1.63
N MET A 112 -9.37 -16.42 2.55
CA MET A 112 -10.65 -15.81 2.22
C MET A 112 -10.42 -14.40 1.72
N ARG A 113 -10.91 -14.09 0.53
CA ARG A 113 -10.87 -12.77 -0.10
C ARG A 113 -12.21 -12.08 0.11
N SER A 114 -12.19 -10.88 0.68
CA SER A 114 -13.36 -10.00 0.76
C SER A 114 -13.02 -8.62 0.23
N GLU A 115 -13.96 -8.02 -0.47
CA GLU A 115 -13.79 -6.71 -1.10
C GLU A 115 -14.80 -5.73 -0.53
N ILE A 116 -14.29 -4.68 0.09
CA ILE A 116 -15.06 -3.73 0.90
C ILE A 116 -14.83 -2.34 0.31
N PRO A 117 -15.90 -1.60 -0.01
CA PRO A 117 -15.73 -0.25 -0.51
C PRO A 117 -15.23 0.71 0.58
N VAL A 118 -14.35 1.64 0.19
CA VAL A 118 -13.81 2.69 1.07
C VAL A 118 -14.76 3.89 1.01
N HIS A 119 -15.58 4.08 2.06
CA HIS A 119 -16.71 5.02 2.01
C HIS A 119 -16.67 6.12 3.07
N THR A 120 -16.01 5.90 4.22
CA THR A 120 -16.14 6.84 5.33
C THR A 120 -14.99 7.84 5.36
N ARG A 121 -15.24 9.03 5.92
CA ARG A 121 -14.17 10.02 6.22
C ARG A 121 -13.05 9.41 7.06
N ARG A 122 -13.36 8.44 7.93
CA ARG A 122 -12.38 7.74 8.75
C ARG A 122 -11.50 6.81 7.92
N ASP A 123 -12.07 6.12 6.94
CA ASP A 123 -11.31 5.28 6.02
C ASP A 123 -10.40 6.12 5.13
N LEU A 124 -10.91 7.24 4.60
CA LEU A 124 -10.11 8.19 3.82
C LEU A 124 -8.95 8.77 4.64
N ALA A 125 -9.21 9.17 5.89
CA ALA A 125 -8.17 9.69 6.78
C ALA A 125 -7.05 8.67 7.05
N ARG A 126 -7.37 7.36 7.10
CA ARG A 126 -6.37 6.29 7.23
C ARG A 126 -5.41 6.25 6.04
N PHE A 127 -5.84 6.67 4.86
CA PHE A 127 -4.99 6.79 3.66
C PHE A 127 -4.46 8.21 3.46
N GLY A 128 -4.56 9.07 4.48
CA GLY A 128 -4.11 10.46 4.41
C GLY A 128 -4.94 11.34 3.49
N LEU A 129 -6.14 10.91 3.08
CA LEU A 129 -7.03 11.65 2.19
C LEU A 129 -8.03 12.52 2.97
N SER A 130 -8.33 13.69 2.44
CA SER A 130 -9.46 14.52 2.82
C SER A 130 -10.73 14.10 2.06
N ALA A 131 -11.89 14.59 2.51
CA ALA A 131 -13.18 14.30 1.86
C ALA A 131 -13.30 14.87 0.42
N HIS A 132 -12.37 15.73 -0.01
CA HIS A 132 -12.32 16.28 -1.37
C HIS A 132 -11.40 15.49 -2.31
N GLU A 133 -10.57 14.59 -1.78
CA GLU A 133 -9.59 13.78 -2.52
C GLU A 133 -10.12 12.34 -2.73
N VAL A 134 -11.44 12.19 -2.84
CA VAL A 134 -12.08 10.88 -2.99
C VAL A 134 -11.68 10.26 -4.33
N VAL A 135 -11.05 9.10 -4.27
CA VAL A 135 -10.81 8.26 -5.44
C VAL A 135 -12.08 7.47 -5.73
N GLU A 136 -12.71 7.73 -6.88
CA GLU A 136 -13.90 7.02 -7.31
C GLU A 136 -13.63 5.50 -7.43
N GLY A 137 -14.56 4.70 -6.95
CA GLY A 137 -14.44 3.24 -7.02
C GLY A 137 -13.32 2.65 -6.14
N LEU A 138 -12.77 3.40 -5.18
CA LEU A 138 -11.76 2.91 -4.24
C LEU A 138 -12.32 1.82 -3.33
N ARG A 139 -11.64 0.66 -3.31
CA ARG A 139 -12.03 -0.52 -2.55
C ARG A 139 -10.82 -1.12 -1.85
N ALA A 140 -11.02 -1.64 -0.66
CA ALA A 140 -10.06 -2.44 0.07
C ALA A 140 -10.36 -3.92 -0.15
N ILE A 141 -9.33 -4.70 -0.47
CA ILE A 141 -9.39 -6.15 -0.53
C ILE A 141 -8.66 -6.68 0.69
N GLU A 142 -9.38 -7.40 1.53
CA GLU A 142 -8.84 -8.08 2.69
C GLU A 142 -8.62 -9.56 2.36
N TYR A 143 -7.51 -10.09 2.85
CA TYR A 143 -7.22 -11.52 2.81
C TYR A 143 -7.14 -12.06 4.23
N ARG A 144 -7.96 -13.06 4.53
CA ARG A 144 -8.05 -13.64 5.86
C ARG A 144 -7.79 -15.13 5.84
N GLU A 145 -6.89 -15.58 6.70
CA GLU A 145 -6.69 -17.00 6.99
C GLU A 145 -7.32 -17.32 8.34
N ARG A 146 -8.28 -18.26 8.38
CA ARG A 146 -8.98 -18.67 9.62
C ARG A 146 -9.49 -17.46 10.44
N GLY A 147 -10.00 -16.44 9.75
CA GLY A 147 -10.52 -15.19 10.34
C GLY A 147 -9.47 -14.11 10.62
N ARG A 148 -8.18 -14.45 10.67
CA ARG A 148 -7.08 -13.49 10.88
C ARG A 148 -6.75 -12.75 9.58
N LEU A 149 -6.68 -11.42 9.63
CA LEU A 149 -6.17 -10.62 8.50
C LEU A 149 -4.69 -10.91 8.30
N VAL A 150 -4.33 -11.44 7.13
CA VAL A 150 -2.93 -11.78 6.77
C VAL A 150 -2.34 -10.79 5.77
N ALA A 151 -3.19 -10.20 4.93
CA ALA A 151 -2.80 -9.20 3.96
C ALA A 151 -4.00 -8.31 3.61
N TRP A 152 -3.71 -7.14 3.04
CA TRP A 152 -4.72 -6.31 2.41
C TRP A 152 -4.10 -5.50 1.27
N ARG A 153 -4.93 -5.09 0.31
CA ARG A 153 -4.54 -4.19 -0.77
C ARG A 153 -5.66 -3.22 -1.11
N LEU A 154 -5.32 -2.11 -1.76
CA LEU A 154 -6.29 -1.24 -2.40
C LEU A 154 -6.48 -1.65 -3.86
N THR A 155 -7.65 -1.34 -4.39
CA THR A 155 -7.95 -1.39 -5.80
C THR A 155 -8.90 -0.25 -6.14
N ILE A 156 -8.92 0.14 -7.39
CA ILE A 156 -10.01 0.89 -7.99
C ILE A 156 -10.80 -0.07 -8.86
N GLY A 157 -12.13 -0.05 -8.76
CA GLY A 157 -12.98 -0.80 -9.67
C GLY A 157 -13.06 -0.11 -11.02
N VAL A 158 -12.92 -0.88 -12.10
CA VAL A 158 -13.51 -0.50 -13.39
C VAL A 158 -15.01 -0.73 -13.22
N ALA A 159 -15.82 0.30 -13.47
CA ALA A 159 -17.28 0.18 -13.49
C ALA A 159 -17.74 -0.90 -14.49
#